data_AF-A0A7W1N3U2-F1
#
_entry.id   AF-A0A7W1N3U2-F1
#
_cell.length_a   1.000
_cell.length_b   1.000
_cell.length_c   1.000
_cell.angle_alpha   90.00
_cell.angle_beta   90.00
_cell.angle_gamma   90.00
#
_symmetry.space_group_name_H-M   'P 1'
#
loop_
_entity.id
_entity.type
_entity.pdbx_description
1 polymer ?
#
loop_
_entity_poly.entity_id
_entity_poly.type
_entity_poly.pdbx_seq_one_letter_code
_entity_poly.pdbx_strand_id
1 'polypeptide(L)'
;MIGSDRIQAVAAYDGSFIPWFGVFNRKFGTPIRVNVMSGIVASIFCISAVAFFNNGEDSAFQVVLDIAISTTLISYVWIFPAALKLRFTHPEVERPYRVPGRYGMWIGSLLITAWVVLGSYVAIFPGTLERVLGVGYDFKDNWGVGRGRFELYTLVTLAIIVAFGLVGYALGSDVRKQIVSHEGDVPEPAASVPLV
;
A
#
# COMPACT_ATOMS: atom_id res chain seq x y z
N MET A 1 3.42 6.71 12.51
CA MET A 1 4.44 7.44 11.73
C MET A 1 5.80 6.79 11.86
N ILE A 2 6.51 6.82 13.01
CA ILE A 2 7.91 6.33 13.06
C ILE A 2 8.09 4.87 12.58
N GLY A 3 7.17 3.94 12.90
CA GLY A 3 7.26 2.55 12.44
C GLY A 3 7.03 2.38 10.93
N SER A 4 5.98 3.01 10.38
CA SER A 4 5.65 2.98 8.95
C SER A 4 6.71 3.69 8.09
N ASP A 5 7.25 4.80 8.61
CA ASP A 5 8.26 5.60 7.93
C ASP A 5 9.59 4.83 7.78
N ARG A 6 9.87 3.89 8.70
CA ARG A 6 11.00 2.95 8.54
C ARG A 6 10.80 2.00 7.36
N ILE A 7 9.60 1.46 7.19
CA ILE A 7 9.30 0.56 6.06
C ILE A 7 9.42 1.32 4.74
N GLN A 8 8.90 2.55 4.67
CA GLN A 8 9.05 3.39 3.49
C GLN A 8 10.53 3.79 3.22
N ALA A 9 11.33 4.02 4.26
CA ALA A 9 12.76 4.23 4.10
C ALA A 9 13.49 2.98 3.58
N VAL A 10 13.09 1.78 4.00
CA VAL A 10 13.61 0.52 3.44
C VAL A 10 13.23 0.37 1.97
N ALA A 11 11.98 0.69 1.60
CA ALA A 11 11.56 0.71 0.20
C ALA A 11 12.33 1.76 -0.64
N ALA A 12 12.76 2.87 -0.04
CA ALA A 12 13.65 3.81 -0.73
C ALA A 12 15.09 3.26 -0.84
N TYR A 13 15.54 2.50 0.16
CA TYR A 13 16.87 1.90 0.21
C TYR A 13 17.05 0.76 -0.80
N ASP A 14 16.04 -0.09 -0.98
CA ASP A 14 16.05 -1.18 -1.98
C ASP A 14 15.75 -0.70 -3.42
N GLY A 15 15.57 0.61 -3.59
CA GLY A 15 15.27 1.24 -4.87
C GLY A 15 13.81 1.11 -5.31
N SER A 16 12.88 0.60 -4.49
CA SER A 16 11.44 0.60 -4.79
C SER A 16 10.79 2.00 -4.69
N PHE A 17 11.52 2.98 -4.14
CA PHE A 17 11.11 4.38 -4.04
C PHE A 17 12.32 5.34 -4.23
N ILE A 18 12.14 6.66 -4.04
CA ILE A 18 13.19 7.67 -4.26
C ILE A 18 14.36 7.43 -3.28
N PRO A 19 15.59 7.13 -3.75
CA PRO A 19 16.72 6.74 -2.90
C PRO A 19 17.12 7.77 -1.85
N TRP A 20 16.84 9.05 -2.11
CA TRP A 20 17.11 10.14 -1.17
C TRP A 20 16.42 9.94 0.19
N PHE A 21 15.29 9.24 0.24
CA PHE A 21 14.56 8.95 1.48
C PHE A 21 15.13 7.76 2.27
N GLY A 22 15.96 6.90 1.66
CA GLY A 22 16.46 5.65 2.26
C GLY A 22 17.60 5.83 3.27
N VAL A 23 17.75 7.02 3.86
CA VAL A 23 18.86 7.35 4.77
C VAL A 23 18.41 7.37 6.21
N PHE A 24 19.07 6.55 7.03
CA PHE A 24 18.88 6.49 8.47
C PHE A 24 19.91 7.34 9.22
N ASN A 25 19.47 8.03 10.26
CA ASN A 25 20.38 8.77 11.15
C ASN A 25 21.32 7.80 11.88
N ARG A 26 22.64 8.04 11.83
CA ARG A 26 23.66 7.16 12.44
C ARG A 26 23.52 6.98 13.95
N LYS A 27 23.09 8.01 14.67
CA LYS A 27 23.00 8.00 16.14
C LYS A 27 21.73 7.35 16.65
N PHE A 28 20.59 7.61 15.99
CA PHE A 28 19.27 7.19 16.47
C PHE A 28 18.62 6.08 15.63
N GLY A 29 19.19 5.73 14.47
CA GLY A 29 18.62 4.75 13.55
C GLY A 29 17.25 5.15 13.02
N THR A 30 16.93 6.45 12.96
CA THR A 30 15.63 6.97 12.53
C THR A 30 15.67 7.50 11.09
N PRO A 31 14.62 7.25 10.28
CA PRO A 31 14.53 7.75 8.92
C PRO A 31 14.01 9.19 8.89
N ILE A 32 14.83 10.14 9.34
CA ILE A 32 14.41 11.54 9.55
C ILE A 32 13.77 12.15 8.30
N ARG A 33 14.30 11.86 7.10
CA ARG A 33 13.78 12.40 5.84
C ARG A 33 12.35 11.93 5.55
N VAL A 34 12.07 10.65 5.79
CA VAL A 34 10.72 10.10 5.61
C VAL A 34 9.77 10.63 6.68
N ASN A 35 10.21 10.72 7.94
CA ASN A 35 9.38 11.27 9.01
C ASN A 35 8.94 12.71 8.73
N VAL A 36 9.86 13.55 8.24
CA VAL A 36 9.55 14.94 7.89
C VAL A 36 8.61 14.99 6.68
N MET A 37 8.87 14.17 5.65
CA MET A 37 8.02 14.10 4.47
C MET A 37 6.59 13.63 4.83
N SER A 38 6.44 12.56 5.62
CA SER A 38 5.14 12.03 6.02
C SER A 38 4.36 13.03 6.86
N GLY A 39 5.02 13.78 7.75
CA GLY A 39 4.41 14.87 8.51
C GLY A 39 3.92 16.03 7.64
N ILE A 40 4.74 16.46 6.67
CA ILE A 40 4.36 17.51 5.72
C ILE A 40 3.18 17.06 4.87
N VAL A 41 3.24 15.85 4.28
CA VAL A 41 2.17 15.31 3.44
C VAL A 41 0.88 15.14 4.23
N ALA A 42 0.93 14.60 5.45
CA ALA A 42 -0.24 14.45 6.31
C ALA A 42 -0.87 15.80 6.68
N SER A 43 -0.03 16.82 6.93
CA SER A 43 -0.52 18.17 7.24
C SER A 43 -1.20 18.82 6.03
N ILE A 44 -0.57 18.73 4.85
CA ILE A 44 -1.16 19.22 3.58
C ILE A 44 -2.49 18.53 3.32
N PHE A 45 -2.53 17.20 3.45
CA PHE A 45 -3.74 16.42 3.20
C PHE A 45 -4.88 16.74 4.17
N CYS A 46 -4.55 16.94 5.45
CA CYS A 46 -5.53 17.35 6.46
C CYS A 46 -6.10 18.74 6.15
N ILE A 47 -5.22 19.72 5.89
CA ILE A 47 -5.64 21.08 5.54
C ILE A 47 -6.47 21.09 4.25
N SER A 48 -6.06 20.34 3.23
CA SER A 48 -6.80 20.25 1.97
C SER A 48 -8.19 19.63 2.16
N ALA A 49 -8.30 18.57 2.97
CA ALA A 49 -9.58 17.93 3.24
C ALA A 49 -10.54 18.87 3.96
N VAL A 50 -10.08 19.51 5.05
CA VAL A 50 -10.89 20.45 5.83
C VAL A 50 -11.31 21.65 4.96
N ALA A 51 -10.39 22.20 4.16
CA ALA A 51 -10.70 23.32 3.27
C ALA A 51 -11.66 22.95 2.14
N PHE A 52 -11.56 21.72 1.59
CA PHE A 52 -12.40 21.27 0.49
C PHE A 52 -13.83 20.92 0.92
N PHE A 53 -13.97 20.33 2.11
CA PHE A 53 -15.27 19.93 2.68
C PHE A 53 -15.85 20.96 3.67
N ASN A 54 -15.37 22.22 3.65
CA ASN A 54 -15.59 23.30 4.63
C ASN A 54 -17.06 23.80 4.75
N ASN A 55 -17.99 22.89 5.04
CA ASN A 55 -19.41 23.10 5.20
C ASN A 55 -19.91 22.80 6.64
N GLY A 56 -19.02 22.56 7.61
CA GLY A 56 -19.37 22.44 9.03
C GLY A 56 -19.78 21.05 9.54
N GLU A 57 -19.43 19.97 8.84
CA GLU A 57 -19.84 18.60 9.23
C GLU A 57 -18.64 17.65 9.46
N ASP A 58 -18.87 16.62 10.30
CA ASP A 58 -17.99 15.47 10.55
C ASP A 58 -17.61 14.66 9.28
N SER A 59 -18.17 15.02 8.12
CA SER A 59 -17.98 14.35 6.85
C SER A 59 -16.52 14.36 6.37
N ALA A 60 -15.76 15.43 6.61
CA ALA A 60 -14.34 15.50 6.22
C ALA A 60 -13.52 14.37 6.86
N PHE A 61 -13.77 14.05 8.13
CA PHE A 61 -13.10 12.97 8.83
C PHE A 61 -13.45 11.61 8.21
N GLN A 62 -14.74 11.37 7.95
CA GLN A 62 -15.21 10.11 7.36
C GLN A 62 -14.62 9.89 5.95
N VAL A 63 -14.63 10.91 5.09
CA VAL A 63 -14.03 10.81 3.74
C VAL A 63 -12.53 10.53 3.82
N VAL A 64 -11.80 11.24 4.70
CA VAL A 64 -10.36 11.04 4.88
C VAL A 64 -10.05 9.63 5.40
N LEU A 65 -10.83 9.14 6.36
CA LEU A 65 -10.72 7.78 6.90
C LEU A 65 -10.94 6.74 5.80
N ASP A 66 -11.97 6.92 4.98
CA ASP A 66 -12.27 6.02 3.87
C ASP A 66 -11.16 6.01 2.81
N ILE A 67 -10.58 7.18 2.48
CA ILE A 67 -9.41 7.26 1.60
C ILE A 67 -8.21 6.48 2.20
N ALA A 68 -7.95 6.59 3.50
CA ALA A 68 -6.90 5.84 4.17
C ALA A 68 -7.15 4.32 4.14
N ILE A 69 -8.40 3.89 4.31
CA ILE A 69 -8.81 2.48 4.17
C ILE A 69 -8.63 2.03 2.72
N SER A 70 -9.09 2.81 1.75
CA SER A 70 -9.01 2.49 0.32
C SER A 70 -7.57 2.26 -0.14
N THR A 71 -6.64 3.13 0.26
CA THR A 71 -5.20 3.01 -0.07
C THR A 71 -4.59 1.74 0.52
N THR A 72 -4.98 1.37 1.74
CA THR A 72 -4.58 0.11 2.38
C THR A 72 -5.13 -1.09 1.61
N LEU A 73 -6.42 -1.09 1.29
CA LEU A 73 -7.06 -2.18 0.54
C LEU A 73 -6.43 -2.34 -0.85
N ILE A 74 -6.20 -1.24 -1.58
CA ILE A 74 -5.55 -1.27 -2.89
C ILE A 74 -4.17 -1.94 -2.81
N SER A 75 -3.38 -1.68 -1.76
CA SER A 75 -2.08 -2.35 -1.57
C SER A 75 -2.24 -3.87 -1.40
N TYR A 76 -3.30 -4.29 -0.70
CA TYR A 76 -3.58 -5.70 -0.44
C TYR A 76 -4.09 -6.47 -1.65
N VAL A 77 -4.65 -5.79 -2.66
CA VAL A 77 -4.98 -6.40 -3.97
C VAL A 77 -3.76 -7.07 -4.58
N TRP A 78 -2.55 -6.54 -4.35
CA TRP A 78 -1.30 -7.10 -4.87
C TRP A 78 -0.60 -8.03 -3.88
N ILE A 79 -0.63 -7.71 -2.58
CA ILE A 79 0.08 -8.48 -1.55
C ILE A 79 -0.46 -9.90 -1.41
N PHE A 80 -1.78 -10.08 -1.38
CA PHE A 80 -2.36 -11.41 -1.14
C PHE A 80 -2.16 -12.40 -2.30
N PRO A 81 -2.33 -12.01 -3.57
CA PRO A 81 -1.98 -12.86 -4.71
C PRO A 81 -0.47 -13.10 -4.82
N ALA A 82 0.37 -12.11 -4.48
CA ALA A 82 1.82 -12.29 -4.48
C ALA A 82 2.25 -13.40 -3.51
N ALA A 83 1.66 -13.44 -2.31
CA ALA A 83 1.93 -14.49 -1.34
C ALA A 83 1.60 -15.89 -1.87
N LEU A 84 0.54 -16.02 -2.68
CA LEU A 84 0.17 -17.26 -3.35
C LEU A 84 1.13 -17.57 -4.51
N LYS A 85 1.44 -16.59 -5.36
CA LYS A 85 2.37 -16.72 -6.49
C LYS A 85 3.75 -17.21 -6.03
N LEU A 86 4.25 -16.68 -4.92
CA LEU A 86 5.54 -17.07 -4.35
C LEU A 86 5.60 -18.56 -3.97
N ARG A 87 4.46 -19.21 -3.71
CA ARG A 87 4.45 -20.67 -3.45
C ARG A 87 4.70 -21.51 -4.68
N PHE A 88 4.42 -20.97 -5.87
CA PHE A 88 4.69 -21.62 -7.15
C PHE A 88 6.04 -21.25 -7.72
N THR A 89 6.43 -19.97 -7.59
CA THR A 89 7.67 -19.47 -8.22
C THR A 89 8.90 -19.70 -7.36
N HIS A 90 8.76 -19.78 -6.03
CA HIS A 90 9.85 -20.02 -5.08
C HIS A 90 9.46 -21.14 -4.09
N PRO A 91 9.24 -22.37 -4.56
CA PRO A 91 8.88 -23.50 -3.69
C PRO A 91 10.02 -23.93 -2.74
N GLU A 92 11.27 -23.70 -3.12
CA GLU A 92 12.49 -24.06 -2.40
C GLU A 92 12.75 -23.25 -1.13
N VAL A 93 12.19 -22.03 -1.04
CA VAL A 93 12.38 -21.16 0.11
C VAL A 93 11.76 -21.78 1.36
N GLU A 94 12.59 -21.98 2.39
CA GLU A 94 12.13 -22.47 3.69
C GLU A 94 11.20 -21.45 4.35
N ARG A 95 10.01 -21.91 4.77
CA ARG A 95 8.99 -21.06 5.39
C ARG A 95 8.77 -21.54 6.83
N PRO A 96 9.21 -20.76 7.85
CA PRO A 96 9.02 -21.11 9.27
C PRO A 96 7.56 -21.35 9.63
N TYR A 97 6.63 -20.67 8.94
CA TYR A 97 5.21 -20.88 9.06
C TYR A 97 4.60 -21.38 7.74
N ARG A 98 3.75 -22.41 7.83
CA ARG A 98 2.96 -22.93 6.72
C ARG A 98 1.49 -22.94 7.11
N VAL A 99 0.65 -22.37 6.23
CA VAL A 99 -0.81 -22.38 6.39
C VAL A 99 -1.27 -23.84 6.43
N PRO A 100 -2.03 -24.25 7.46
CA PRO A 100 -2.50 -25.63 7.57
C PRO A 100 -3.51 -25.97 6.47
N GLY A 101 -3.57 -27.26 6.10
CA GLY A 101 -4.48 -27.79 5.09
C GLY A 101 -3.92 -27.74 3.65
N ARG A 102 -4.24 -28.77 2.85
CA ARG A 102 -3.72 -28.95 1.47
C ARG A 102 -4.02 -27.77 0.54
N TYR A 103 -5.19 -27.16 0.69
CA TYR A 103 -5.65 -26.00 -0.10
C TYR A 103 -5.78 -24.72 0.73
N GLY A 104 -5.30 -24.71 1.99
CA GLY A 104 -5.53 -23.61 2.92
C GLY A 104 -5.01 -22.27 2.41
N MET A 105 -3.81 -22.25 1.82
CA MET A 105 -3.26 -21.03 1.21
C MET A 105 -4.09 -20.55 0.01
N TRP A 106 -4.52 -21.46 -0.87
CA TRP A 106 -5.29 -21.11 -2.05
C TRP A 106 -6.62 -20.48 -1.68
N ILE A 107 -7.38 -21.16 -0.81
CA ILE A 107 -8.69 -20.70 -0.35
C ILE A 107 -8.52 -19.37 0.41
N GLY A 108 -7.57 -19.30 1.34
CA GLY A 108 -7.33 -18.10 2.13
C GLY A 108 -6.95 -16.90 1.28
N SER A 109 -5.97 -17.05 0.38
CA SER A 109 -5.51 -15.99 -0.52
C SER A 109 -6.61 -15.55 -1.49
N LEU A 110 -7.34 -16.48 -2.12
CA LEU A 110 -8.40 -16.15 -3.06
C LEU A 110 -9.57 -15.44 -2.37
N LEU A 111 -10.02 -15.97 -1.22
CA LEU A 111 -11.12 -15.41 -0.46
C LEU A 111 -10.80 -14.00 0.01
N ILE A 112 -9.63 -13.78 0.63
CA ILE A 112 -9.26 -12.45 1.12
C ILE A 112 -9.02 -11.47 -0.03
N THR A 113 -8.43 -11.92 -1.15
CA THR A 113 -8.26 -11.08 -2.34
C THR A 113 -9.63 -10.66 -2.89
N ALA A 114 -10.60 -11.56 -2.96
CA ALA A 114 -11.96 -11.22 -3.40
C ALA A 114 -12.61 -10.15 -2.51
N TRP A 115 -12.50 -10.29 -1.18
CA TRP A 115 -13.02 -9.29 -0.24
C TRP A 115 -12.31 -7.94 -0.35
N VAL A 116 -11.00 -7.95 -0.55
CA VAL A 116 -10.22 -6.72 -0.69
C VAL A 116 -10.54 -6.01 -2.00
N VAL A 117 -10.68 -6.74 -3.10
CA VAL A 117 -11.10 -6.17 -4.40
C VAL A 117 -12.49 -5.55 -4.29
N LEU A 118 -13.43 -6.27 -3.65
CA LEU A 118 -14.78 -5.76 -3.39
C LEU A 118 -14.74 -4.50 -2.51
N GLY A 119 -13.99 -4.53 -1.41
CA GLY A 119 -13.85 -3.41 -0.48
C GLY A 119 -13.17 -2.20 -1.13
N SER A 120 -12.12 -2.40 -1.91
CA SER A 120 -11.48 -1.34 -2.70
C SER A 120 -12.47 -0.69 -3.66
N TYR A 121 -13.30 -1.49 -4.33
CA TYR A 121 -14.31 -0.96 -5.24
C TYR A 121 -15.38 -0.16 -4.51
N VAL A 122 -15.93 -0.68 -3.40
CA VAL A 122 -16.95 -0.01 -2.59
C VAL A 122 -16.42 1.29 -1.98
N ALA A 123 -15.17 1.32 -1.52
CA ALA A 123 -14.55 2.51 -0.95
C ALA A 123 -14.41 3.63 -2.00
N ILE A 124 -14.02 3.28 -3.24
CA ILE A 124 -13.88 4.29 -4.31
C ILE A 124 -15.26 4.72 -4.85
N PHE A 125 -16.21 3.79 -4.94
CA PHE A 125 -17.53 4.01 -5.53
C PHE A 125 -18.69 3.61 -4.60
N PRO A 126 -18.89 4.30 -3.46
CA PRO A 126 -19.93 3.95 -2.52
C PRO A 126 -21.33 4.05 -3.14
N GLY A 127 -22.23 3.14 -2.75
CA GLY A 127 -23.61 3.13 -3.23
C GLY A 127 -23.81 2.57 -4.64
N THR A 128 -22.75 2.11 -5.32
CA THR A 128 -22.89 1.54 -6.68
C THR A 128 -23.43 0.12 -6.68
N LEU A 129 -23.02 -0.72 -5.72
CA LEU A 129 -23.52 -2.09 -5.63
C LEU A 129 -24.97 -2.13 -5.17
N GLU A 130 -25.33 -1.28 -4.21
CA GLU A 130 -26.68 -1.15 -3.69
C GLU A 130 -27.65 -0.81 -4.81
N ARG A 131 -27.28 0.14 -5.68
CA ARG A 131 -28.06 0.47 -6.88
C ARG A 131 -28.22 -0.72 -7.83
N VAL A 132 -27.17 -1.51 -8.05
CA VAL A 132 -27.22 -2.70 -8.90
C VAL A 132 -28.08 -3.81 -8.28
N LEU A 133 -28.03 -3.95 -6.96
CA LEU A 133 -28.80 -4.94 -6.19
C LEU A 133 -30.25 -4.49 -5.91
N GLY A 134 -30.64 -3.30 -6.36
CA GLY A 134 -31.98 -2.74 -6.12
C GLY A 134 -32.24 -2.32 -4.68
N VAL A 135 -31.18 -2.12 -3.89
CA VAL A 135 -31.24 -1.64 -2.49
C VAL A 135 -31.15 -0.12 -2.48
N GLY A 136 -32.02 0.54 -1.72
CA GLY A 136 -31.98 1.99 -1.55
C GLY A 136 -30.68 2.43 -0.87
N TYR A 137 -30.00 3.42 -1.43
CA TYR A 137 -28.78 4.00 -0.87
C TYR A 137 -28.84 5.52 -0.95
N ASP A 138 -28.91 6.18 0.22
CA ASP A 138 -28.82 7.63 0.31
C ASP A 138 -27.36 8.05 0.53
N PHE A 139 -26.72 8.58 -0.52
CA PHE A 139 -25.33 8.99 -0.44
C PHE A 139 -25.13 10.17 0.52
N LYS A 140 -26.06 11.13 0.52
CA LYS A 140 -25.89 12.37 1.26
C LYS A 140 -26.05 12.13 2.76
N ASP A 141 -26.98 11.25 3.15
CA ASP A 141 -27.16 10.88 4.55
C ASP A 141 -25.98 10.07 5.09
N ASN A 142 -25.37 9.21 4.27
CA ASN A 142 -24.23 8.39 4.70
C ASN A 142 -22.92 9.17 4.78
N TRP A 143 -22.69 10.14 3.89
CA TRP A 143 -21.40 10.81 3.75
C TRP A 143 -21.39 12.30 4.11
N GLY A 144 -22.56 12.93 4.31
CA GLY A 144 -22.69 14.39 4.51
C GLY A 144 -22.24 15.24 3.31
N VAL A 145 -21.80 14.62 2.22
CA VAL A 145 -21.26 15.31 1.04
C VAL A 145 -21.93 14.83 -0.24
N GLY A 146 -21.94 15.70 -1.25
CA GLY A 146 -22.37 15.31 -2.59
C GLY A 146 -21.43 14.27 -3.20
N ARG A 147 -22.00 13.24 -3.82
CA ARG A 147 -21.25 12.15 -4.48
C ARG A 147 -20.13 12.63 -5.39
N GLY A 148 -20.38 13.64 -6.22
CA GLY A 148 -19.35 14.19 -7.11
C GLY A 148 -18.18 14.85 -6.37
N ARG A 149 -18.41 15.46 -5.19
CA ARG A 149 -17.32 16.03 -4.37
C ARG A 149 -16.50 14.94 -3.72
N PHE A 150 -17.16 13.90 -3.19
CA PHE A 150 -16.49 12.71 -2.66
C PHE A 150 -15.62 12.06 -3.73
N GLU A 151 -16.22 11.67 -4.86
CA GLU A 151 -15.53 10.94 -5.94
C GLU A 151 -14.37 11.78 -6.51
N LEU A 152 -14.56 13.08 -6.70
CA LEU A 152 -13.49 13.97 -7.16
C LEU A 152 -12.31 13.99 -6.18
N TYR A 153 -12.57 14.22 -4.89
CA TYR A 153 -11.50 14.30 -3.89
C TYR A 153 -10.77 12.96 -3.73
N THR A 154 -11.51 11.84 -3.68
CA THR A 154 -10.96 10.49 -3.59
C THR A 154 -10.11 10.14 -4.80
N LEU A 155 -10.63 10.32 -6.03
CA LEU A 155 -9.91 9.97 -7.25
C LEU A 155 -8.68 10.84 -7.47
N VAL A 156 -8.77 12.15 -7.21
CA VAL A 156 -7.61 13.05 -7.29
C VAL A 156 -6.53 12.65 -6.28
N THR A 157 -6.92 12.36 -5.04
CA THR A 157 -5.99 11.93 -3.99
C THR A 157 -5.29 10.63 -4.39
N LEU A 158 -6.05 9.62 -4.84
CA LEU A 158 -5.49 8.35 -5.30
C LEU A 158 -4.56 8.53 -6.52
N ALA A 159 -4.95 9.37 -7.48
CA ALA A 159 -4.12 9.68 -8.65
C ALA A 159 -2.79 10.33 -8.24
N ILE A 160 -2.80 11.27 -7.29
CA ILE A 160 -1.58 11.90 -6.76
C ILE A 160 -0.70 10.86 -6.07
N ILE A 161 -1.26 9.99 -5.24
CA ILE A 161 -0.51 8.93 -4.53
C ILE A 161 0.13 7.97 -5.54
N VAL A 162 -0.62 7.51 -6.55
CA VAL A 162 -0.12 6.61 -7.59
C VAL A 162 0.97 7.30 -8.41
N ALA A 163 0.76 8.54 -8.84
CA ALA A 163 1.76 9.30 -9.59
C ALA A 163 3.05 9.46 -8.77
N PHE A 164 2.94 9.81 -7.48
CA PHE A 164 4.08 9.93 -6.58
C PHE A 164 4.83 8.61 -6.40
N GLY A 165 4.10 7.50 -6.25
CA GLY A 165 4.68 6.16 -6.19
C GLY A 165 5.40 5.77 -7.48
N LEU A 166 4.80 6.01 -8.65
CA LEU A 166 5.39 5.70 -9.96
C LEU A 166 6.62 6.55 -10.26
N VAL A 167 6.57 7.86 -9.96
CA VAL A 167 7.74 8.75 -10.07
C VAL A 167 8.84 8.27 -9.13
N GLY A 168 8.50 7.92 -7.89
CA GLY A 168 9.48 7.40 -6.94
C GLY A 168 10.11 6.08 -7.39
N TYR A 169 9.31 5.18 -7.94
CA TYR A 169 9.78 3.93 -8.53
C TYR A 169 10.68 4.19 -9.76
N ALA A 170 10.35 5.14 -10.62
CA ALA A 170 11.20 5.51 -11.75
C ALA A 170 12.56 6.05 -11.28
N LEU A 171 12.57 6.95 -10.29
CA LEU A 171 13.78 7.55 -9.73
C LEU A 171 14.66 6.56 -8.94
N GLY A 172 14.10 5.43 -8.50
CA GLY A 172 14.84 4.35 -7.84
C GLY A 172 15.54 3.36 -8.79
N SER A 173 15.44 3.55 -10.12
CA SER A 173 15.90 2.55 -11.10
C SER A 173 17.39 2.22 -11.00
N ASP A 174 18.22 3.20 -10.69
CA ASP A 174 19.68 3.02 -10.68
C ASP A 174 20.14 2.19 -9.50
N VAL A 175 19.49 2.35 -8.35
CA VAL A 175 19.72 1.51 -7.16
C VAL A 175 19.34 0.07 -7.46
N ARG A 176 18.20 -0.18 -8.11
CA ARG A 176 17.78 -1.54 -8.48
C ARG A 176 18.78 -2.22 -9.43
N LYS A 177 19.33 -1.48 -10.40
CA LYS A 177 20.35 -2.03 -11.31
C LYS A 177 21.63 -2.44 -10.56
N GLN A 178 22.05 -1.64 -9.57
CA GLN A 178 23.25 -1.92 -8.77
C GLN A 178 23.06 -3.14 -7.85
N ILE A 179 21.87 -3.33 -7.28
CA ILE A 179 21.56 -4.51 -6.46
C ILE A 179 21.66 -5.79 -7.29
N VAL A 180 21.06 -5.81 -8.50
CA VAL A 180 21.10 -6.97 -9.38
C VAL A 180 22.52 -7.33 -9.81
N SER A 181 23.38 -6.34 -10.08
CA SER A 181 24.78 -6.62 -10.43
C SER A 181 25.55 -7.28 -9.29
N HIS A 182 25.28 -6.92 -8.03
CA HIS A 182 25.99 -7.50 -6.89
C HIS A 182 25.59 -8.94 -6.59
N GLU A 183 24.34 -9.34 -6.85
CA GLU A 183 23.89 -10.72 -6.65
C GLU A 183 24.54 -11.69 -7.66
N GLY A 184 24.86 -11.22 -8.87
CA GLY A 184 25.60 -11.99 -9.88
C GLY A 184 27.08 -12.22 -9.56
N ASP A 185 27.66 -11.43 -8.66
CA ASP A 185 29.07 -11.50 -8.27
C ASP A 185 29.31 -12.34 -6.98
N VAL A 186 28.25 -12.82 -6.33
CA VAL A 186 28.38 -13.68 -5.14
C VAL A 186 28.70 -15.12 -5.59
N PRO A 187 29.85 -15.70 -5.19
CA PRO A 187 30.16 -17.09 -5.51
C PRO A 187 29.09 -18.02 -4.92
N GLU A 188 28.65 -18.99 -5.72
CA GLU A 188 27.70 -20.03 -5.29
C GLU A 188 28.20 -20.67 -3.99
N PRO A 189 27.37 -20.75 -2.91
CA PRO A 189 27.81 -21.36 -1.67
C PRO A 189 28.21 -22.81 -1.94
N ALA A 190 29.46 -23.14 -1.59
CA ALA A 190 30.02 -24.47 -1.78
C ALA A 190 29.06 -25.52 -1.20
N ALA A 191 28.69 -26.50 -2.04
CA ALA A 191 27.81 -27.60 -1.69
C ALA A 191 28.18 -28.15 -0.30
N SER A 192 27.22 -28.14 0.62
CA SER A 192 27.38 -28.63 1.98
C SER A 192 27.97 -30.05 1.97
N VAL A 193 29.16 -30.21 2.54
CA VAL A 193 29.80 -31.52 2.73
C VAL A 193 28.85 -32.40 3.52
N PRO A 194 28.50 -33.61 3.04
CA PRO A 194 27.64 -34.52 3.79
C PRO A 194 28.32 -34.86 5.12
N LEU A 195 27.64 -34.58 6.22
CA LEU A 195 28.03 -35.06 7.54
C LEU A 195 27.89 -36.59 7.53
N VAL A 196 29.03 -37.27 7.65
CA VAL A 196 29.14 -38.73 7.86
C VAL A 196 28.66 -39.09 9.24
#